data_AF-A0A938IHC3-F1
#
_entry.id   AF-A0A938IHC3-F1
#
_cell.length_a   1.000
_cell.length_b   1.000
_cell.length_c   1.000
_cell.angle_alpha   90.00
_cell.angle_beta   90.00
_cell.angle_gamma   90.00
#
_symmetry.space_group_name_H-M   'P 1'
#
loop_
_entity.id
_entity.type
_entity.pdbx_description
1 polymer ?
#
loop_
_entity_poly.entity_id
_entity_poly.type
_entity_poly.pdbx_seq_one_letter_code
_entity_poly.pdbx_strand_id
1 'polypeptide(L)'
;MGMGMGMGMGTTIRVSIAEQRGERERRIVGHYKSDLLVNHRVIVELKVAEKYDSPDEGQLLNELKATGIKVGLLIDFGRHKAEFKRCVY
;
A
#
# COMPACT_ATOMS: atom_id res chain seq x y z
N MET A 1 15.41 16.03 27.70
CA MET A 1 14.03 16.44 27.36
C MET A 1 13.99 16.74 25.88
N GLY A 2 13.34 15.89 25.08
CA GLY A 2 13.12 16.10 23.66
C GLY A 2 11.81 15.41 23.32
N MET A 3 10.74 16.21 23.23
CA MET A 3 9.36 15.78 23.11
C MET A 3 9.08 15.14 21.75
N GLY A 4 8.15 14.18 21.75
CA GLY A 4 7.90 13.25 20.67
C GLY A 4 7.34 13.86 19.39
N MET A 5 7.67 13.22 18.27
CA MET A 5 6.94 13.36 17.02
C MET A 5 5.78 12.36 17.05
N GLY A 6 4.56 12.90 17.16
CA GLY A 6 3.33 12.13 17.19
C GLY A 6 3.20 11.26 15.95
N MET A 7 3.11 9.95 16.17
CA MET A 7 2.74 8.98 15.15
C MET A 7 1.29 9.27 14.74
N GLY A 8 1.08 9.78 13.54
CA GLY A 8 -0.26 9.97 12.98
C GLY A 8 -1.03 8.65 13.04
N MET A 9 -2.23 8.68 13.59
CA MET A 9 -3.15 7.53 13.62
C MET A 9 -3.65 7.24 12.20
N GLY A 10 -2.80 6.65 11.36
CA GLY A 10 -3.24 5.97 10.15
C GLY A 10 -3.89 4.65 10.56
N THR A 11 -5.15 4.43 10.17
CA THR A 11 -5.83 3.15 10.34
C THR A 11 -5.07 2.10 9.55
N THR A 12 -4.19 1.36 10.23
CA THR A 12 -3.40 0.30 9.61
C THR A 12 -4.33 -0.85 9.24
N ILE A 13 -4.58 -1.04 7.95
CA ILE A 13 -5.31 -2.19 7.45
C ILE A 13 -4.31 -3.33 7.26
N ARG A 14 -4.40 -4.34 8.12
CA ARG A 14 -3.64 -5.59 7.95
C ARG A 14 -4.35 -6.44 6.92
N VAL A 15 -3.81 -6.52 5.71
CA VAL A 15 -4.28 -7.49 4.71
C VAL A 15 -3.50 -8.78 4.92
N SER A 16 -4.21 -9.87 5.21
CA SER A 16 -3.61 -11.20 5.24
C SER A 16 -3.48 -11.70 3.81
N ILE A 17 -2.25 -11.80 3.33
CA ILE A 17 -1.97 -12.39 2.02
C ILE A 17 -2.00 -13.90 2.21
N ALA A 18 -2.90 -14.59 1.50
CA ALA A 18 -2.97 -16.05 1.49
C ALA A 18 -2.47 -16.57 0.15
N GLU A 19 -1.50 -17.48 0.17
CA GLU A 19 -1.07 -18.18 -1.04
C GLU A 19 -1.85 -19.50 -1.15
N GLN A 20 -2.38 -19.80 -2.35
CA GLN A 20 -2.99 -21.09 -2.69
C GLN A 20 -2.24 -21.69 -3.87
N ARG A 21 -1.41 -22.72 -3.60
CA ARG A 21 -0.79 -23.56 -4.64
C ARG A 21 -1.34 -24.99 -4.50
N GLY A 22 -2.14 -25.42 -5.48
CA GLY A 22 -2.72 -26.77 -5.55
C GLY A 22 -3.82 -27.04 -4.51
N GLU A 23 -4.08 -28.32 -4.22
CA GLU A 23 -5.08 -28.80 -3.23
C GLU A 23 -4.63 -28.65 -1.75
N ARG A 24 -3.80 -27.65 -1.43
CA ARG A 24 -3.39 -27.37 -0.05
C ARG A 24 -4.22 -26.24 0.56
N GLU A 25 -4.48 -26.35 1.86
CA GLU A 25 -5.24 -25.35 2.65
C GLU A 25 -4.69 -23.92 2.47
N ARG A 26 -5.60 -22.94 2.49
CA ARG A 26 -5.23 -21.51 2.48
C ARG A 26 -4.31 -21.22 3.65
N ARG A 27 -3.04 -20.93 3.36
CA ARG A 27 -2.07 -20.52 4.37
C ARG A 27 -1.79 -19.04 4.22
N ILE A 28 -1.92 -18.29 5.33
CA ILE A 28 -1.48 -16.90 5.40
C ILE A 28 0.05 -16.89 5.29
N VAL A 29 0.57 -16.22 4.27
CA VAL A 29 2.01 -16.11 3.97
C VAL A 29 2.60 -14.78 4.41
N GLY A 30 1.78 -13.83 4.85
CA GLY A 30 2.24 -12.56 5.39
C GLY A 30 1.10 -11.60 5.74
N HIS A 31 1.46 -10.53 6.45
CA HIS A 31 0.59 -9.38 6.69
C HIS A 31 1.17 -8.17 5.96
N TYR A 32 0.40 -7.62 5.03
CA TYR A 32 0.76 -6.38 4.35
C TYR A 32 0.15 -5.18 5.06
N LYS A 33 0.93 -4.10 5.12
CA LYS A 33 0.53 -2.81 5.67
C LYS A 33 0.33 -1.86 4.49
N SER A 34 -0.93 -1.64 4.13
CA SER A 34 -1.32 -0.52 3.28
C SER A 34 -1.82 0.63 4.16
N ASP A 35 -1.60 1.87 3.72
CA ASP A 35 -2.12 3.03 4.44
C ASP A 35 -3.64 3.05 4.40
N LEU A 36 -4.27 2.79 3.24
CA LEU A 36 -5.73 2.74 3.11
C LEU A 36 -6.20 1.72 2.06
N LEU A 37 -7.29 1.02 2.37
CA LEU A 37 -8.06 0.17 1.46
C LEU A 37 -9.50 0.70 1.41
N VAL A 38 -9.87 1.27 0.27
CA VAL A 38 -11.19 1.89 0.08
C VAL A 38 -12.15 0.89 -0.54
N ASN A 39 -13.26 0.61 0.15
CA ASN A 39 -14.34 -0.26 -0.31
C ASN A 39 -13.88 -1.65 -0.80
N HIS A 40 -12.76 -2.17 -0.28
CA HIS A 40 -12.11 -3.40 -0.76
C HIS A 40 -11.80 -3.41 -2.27
N ARG A 41 -11.62 -2.22 -2.88
CA ARG A 41 -11.50 -2.06 -4.34
C ARG A 41 -10.33 -1.18 -4.78
N VAL A 42 -9.82 -0.32 -3.91
CA VAL A 42 -8.71 0.58 -4.23
C VAL A 42 -7.72 0.58 -3.08
N ILE A 43 -6.46 0.27 -3.39
CA ILE A 43 -5.32 0.42 -2.48
C ILE A 43 -4.81 1.86 -2.61
N VAL A 44 -4.56 2.54 -1.49
CA VAL A 44 -3.94 3.87 -1.48
C VAL A 44 -2.73 3.83 -0.56
N GLU A 45 -1.58 4.18 -1.13
CA GLU A 45 -0.30 4.31 -0.44
C GLU A 45 0.07 5.80 -0.36
N LEU A 46 0.39 6.27 0.84
CA LEU A 46 0.78 7.64 1.11
C LEU A 46 2.28 7.70 1.37
N LYS A 47 2.97 8.63 0.71
CA LYS A 47 4.40 8.83 0.88
C LYS A 47 4.74 10.30 1.07
N VAL A 48 5.92 10.54 1.64
CA VAL A 48 6.56 11.84 1.73
C VAL A 48 7.98 11.65 1.23
N ALA A 49 8.25 12.03 -0.02
CA ALA A 49 9.57 11.92 -0.60
C ALA A 49 9.95 13.19 -1.38
N GLU A 50 11.23 13.54 -1.40
CA GLU A 50 11.72 14.69 -2.19
C GLU A 50 11.60 14.43 -3.71
N LYS A 51 11.66 13.15 -4.12
CA LYS A 51 11.52 12.70 -5.49
C LYS A 51 10.63 11.47 -5.60
N TYR A 52 9.90 11.41 -6.70
CA TYR A 52 9.16 10.23 -7.11
C TYR A 52 10.12 9.16 -7.62
N ASP A 53 9.90 7.90 -7.23
CA ASP A 53 10.82 6.80 -7.52
C ASP A 53 10.06 5.62 -8.16
N SER A 54 10.62 5.07 -9.24
CA SER A 54 9.98 3.96 -9.99
C SER A 54 9.83 2.64 -9.21
N PRO A 55 10.65 2.32 -8.17
CA PRO A 55 10.44 1.15 -7.33
C PRO A 55 9.09 1.14 -6.59
N ASP A 56 8.57 2.30 -6.20
CA ASP A 56 7.30 2.42 -5.45
C ASP A 56 6.12 1.92 -6.29
N GLU A 57 6.15 2.17 -7.60
CA GLU A 57 5.16 1.65 -8.54
C GLU A 57 5.23 0.14 -8.66
N GLY A 58 6.46 -0.40 -8.76
CA GLY A 58 6.69 -1.84 -8.87
C GLY A 58 6.16 -2.58 -7.64
N GLN A 59 6.37 -1.99 -6.46
CA GLN A 59 5.80 -2.50 -5.21
C GLN A 59 4.27 -2.46 -5.27
N LEU A 60 3.65 -1.30 -5.52
CA LEU A 60 2.19 -1.20 -5.59
C LEU A 60 1.60 -2.18 -6.62
N LEU A 61 2.22 -2.32 -7.79
CA LEU A 61 1.77 -3.26 -8.80
C LEU A 61 1.81 -4.70 -8.30
N ASN A 62 2.87 -5.13 -7.61
CA ASN A 62 2.96 -6.47 -7.03
C ASN A 62 1.85 -6.72 -6.01
N GLU A 63 1.52 -5.72 -5.19
CA GLU A 63 0.43 -5.80 -4.22
C GLU A 63 -0.94 -5.91 -4.89
N LEU A 64 -1.18 -5.15 -5.96
CA LEU A 64 -2.40 -5.30 -6.77
C LEU A 64 -2.52 -6.73 -7.31
N LYS A 65 -1.42 -7.38 -7.72
CA LYS A 65 -1.45 -8.80 -8.15
C LYS A 65 -1.75 -9.75 -6.99
N ALA A 66 -1.07 -9.57 -5.86
CA ALA A 66 -1.18 -10.47 -4.71
C ALA A 66 -2.57 -10.41 -4.05
N THR A 67 -3.19 -9.24 -4.04
CA THR A 67 -4.52 -9.02 -3.44
C THR A 67 -5.66 -9.25 -4.42
N GLY A 68 -5.40 -9.26 -5.73
CA GLY A 68 -6.42 -9.29 -6.78
C GLY A 68 -7.15 -7.95 -6.97
N ILE A 69 -6.76 -6.89 -6.26
CA ILE A 69 -7.31 -5.55 -6.40
C ILE A 69 -6.76 -4.90 -7.68
N LYS A 70 -7.63 -4.23 -8.43
CA LYS A 70 -7.33 -3.76 -9.79
C LYS A 70 -6.74 -2.37 -9.89
N VAL A 71 -6.95 -1.55 -8.86
CA VAL A 71 -6.57 -0.14 -8.89
C VAL A 71 -5.81 0.21 -7.62
N GLY A 72 -4.66 0.87 -7.81
CA GLY A 72 -3.86 1.43 -6.74
C GLY A 72 -3.60 2.92 -6.99
N LEU A 73 -3.50 3.71 -5.92
CA LEU A 73 -3.08 5.10 -5.94
C LEU A 73 -1.83 5.27 -5.07
N LEU A 74 -0.77 5.81 -5.66
CA LEU A 74 0.37 6.35 -4.92
C LEU A 74 0.16 7.84 -4.79
N ILE A 75 0.16 8.37 -3.57
CA ILE A 75 0.01 9.81 -3.31
C ILE A 75 1.23 10.30 -2.53
N ASP A 76 1.94 11.28 -3.08
CA ASP A 76 3.14 11.87 -2.50
C ASP A 76 2.88 13.29 -1.99
N PHE A 77 3.14 13.51 -0.70
CA PHE A 77 3.02 14.80 -0.01
C PHE A 77 4.38 15.46 0.28
N GLY A 78 5.49 14.94 -0.26
CA GLY A 78 6.84 15.48 -0.04
C GLY A 78 7.14 16.82 -0.73
N ARG A 79 6.19 17.35 -1.51
CA ARG A 79 6.30 18.62 -2.23
C ARG A 79 5.21 19.60 -1.81
N HIS A 80 5.36 20.86 -2.21
CA HIS A 80 4.36 21.91 -1.97
C HIS A 80 2.95 21.59 -2.51
N LYS A 81 2.83 20.64 -3.43
CA LYS A 81 1.56 20.10 -3.92
C LYS A 81 1.60 18.58 -3.85
N ALA A 82 0.47 17.98 -3.48
CA ALA A 82 0.32 16.54 -3.55
C ALA A 82 0.38 16.07 -5.00
N GLU A 83 1.26 15.14 -5.29
CA GLU A 83 1.35 14.46 -6.57
C GLU A 83 0.75 13.06 -6.42
N PHE A 84 0.14 12.53 -7.46
CA PHE A 84 -0.39 11.16 -7.41
C PHE A 84 -0.21 10.41 -8.71
N LYS A 85 -0.10 9.09 -8.59
CA LYS A 85 -0.09 8.17 -9.73
C LYS A 85 -1.11 7.07 -9.52
N ARG A 86 -1.84 6.76 -10.61
CA ARG A 86 -2.75 5.62 -10.68
C ARG A 86 -2.06 4.43 -11.35
N CYS A 87 -2.08 3.29 -10.68
CA CYS A 87 -1.58 2.01 -11.21
C CYS A 87 -2.75 1.04 -11.45
N VAL A 88 -2.65 0.22 -12.49
CA VAL A 88 -3.66 -0.76 -12.90
C VAL A 88 -2.99 -2.09 -13.24
N TYR A 89 -3.59 -3.22 -12.84
CA TYR A 89 -3.11 -4.59 -13.09
C TYR A 89 -4.21 -5.56 -13.53
#